data_AF-A0A348AIY6-F1
#
_entry.id   AF-A0A348AIY6-F1
#
_cell.length_a   1.000
_cell.length_b   1.000
_cell.length_c   1.000
_cell.angle_alpha   90.00
_cell.angle_beta   90.00
_cell.angle_gamma   90.00
#
_symmetry.space_group_name_H-M   'P 1'
#
loop_
_entity.id
_entity.type
_entity.pdbx_description
1 polymer ?
#
loop_
_entity_poly.entity_id
_entity_poly.type
_entity_poly.pdbx_seq_one_letter_code
_entity_poly.pdbx_strand_id
1 'polypeptide(L)'
;MKVRSKKTGDLGYSSKFNLHAMSEIIVYFEEGDCDSAYIDEYDVFLESTKTWKPLNEAFRDRDIITDNYNSEFREPRDAVERERGWYY
;
A
#
# COMPACT_ATOMS: atom_id res chain seq x y z
N MET A 1 -4.09 -4.94 1.12
CA MET A 1 -4.18 -4.05 2.30
C MET A 1 -5.36 -3.11 2.13
N LYS A 2 -6.07 -2.75 3.20
CA LYS A 2 -7.15 -1.75 3.10
C LYS A 2 -6.57 -0.37 2.82
N VAL A 3 -7.13 0.31 1.83
CA VAL A 3 -6.76 1.68 1.46
C VAL A 3 -8.00 2.56 1.47
N ARG A 4 -7.79 3.87 1.64
CA ARG A 4 -8.84 4.88 1.63
C ARG A 4 -8.40 6.04 0.75
N SER A 5 -9.23 6.39 -0.23
CA SER A 5 -9.02 7.57 -1.07
C SER A 5 -9.06 8.84 -0.20
N LYS A 6 -8.03 9.68 -0.29
CA LYS A 6 -8.01 10.99 0.40
C LYS A 6 -9.00 11.97 -0.20
N LYS A 7 -9.33 11.80 -1.49
CA LYS A 7 -10.21 12.70 -2.24
C LYS A 7 -11.68 12.44 -1.96
N THR A 8 -12.08 11.17 -1.99
CA THR A 8 -13.50 10.76 -1.93
C THR A 8 -13.86 10.09 -0.60
N GLY A 9 -12.88 9.53 0.11
CA GLY A 9 -13.10 8.73 1.32
C GLY A 9 -13.45 7.27 1.03
N ASP A 10 -13.54 6.88 -0.25
CA ASP A 10 -13.90 5.52 -0.65
C ASP A 10 -12.87 4.51 -0.15
N LEU A 11 -13.38 3.35 0.26
CA LEU A 11 -12.59 2.24 0.73
C LEU A 11 -12.30 1.25 -0.40
N GLY A 12 -11.13 0.65 -0.34
CA GLY A 12 -10.73 -0.40 -1.26
C GLY A 12 -9.60 -1.24 -0.69
N TYR A 13 -9.09 -2.12 -1.55
CA TYR A 13 -7.98 -3.00 -1.23
C TYR A 13 -6.89 -2.88 -2.30
N SER A 14 -5.65 -2.75 -1.84
CA SER A 14 -4.48 -2.76 -2.70
C SER A 14 -3.29 -3.45 -2.04
N SER A 15 -2.52 -4.17 -2.83
CA SER A 15 -1.22 -4.75 -2.45
C SER A 15 -0.27 -4.86 -3.63
N LYS A 16 -0.56 -4.15 -4.73
CA LYS A 16 0.15 -4.29 -6.01
C LYS A 16 0.37 -2.94 -6.63
N PHE A 17 1.53 -2.77 -7.26
CA PHE A 17 1.81 -1.62 -8.09
C PHE A 17 1.26 -1.80 -9.51
N ASN A 18 1.00 -0.69 -10.18
CA ASN A 18 0.85 -0.68 -11.62
C ASN A 18 2.25 -0.81 -12.26
N LEU A 19 2.56 -1.96 -12.86
CA LEU A 19 3.90 -2.22 -13.41
C LEU A 19 4.26 -1.31 -14.60
N HIS A 20 3.28 -0.65 -15.21
CA HIS A 20 3.52 0.34 -16.26
C HIS A 20 3.83 1.74 -15.70
N ALA A 21 3.50 1.99 -14.43
CA ALA A 21 3.73 3.25 -13.72
C ALA A 21 3.98 2.96 -12.23
N MET A 22 5.23 2.71 -11.85
CA MET A 22 5.64 2.26 -10.50
C MET A 22 5.29 3.22 -9.35
N SER A 23 4.77 4.41 -9.64
CA SER A 23 4.23 5.36 -8.67
C SER A 23 2.74 5.16 -8.36
N GLU A 24 2.07 4.29 -9.09
CA GLU A 24 0.66 3.97 -8.94
C GLU A 24 0.45 2.59 -8.34
N ILE A 25 -0.66 2.45 -7.62
CA ILE A 25 -1.14 1.18 -7.07
C ILE A 25 -2.46 0.80 -7.73
N ILE A 26 -2.69 -0.50 -7.85
CA ILE A 26 -3.96 -1.05 -8.32
C ILE A 26 -4.89 -1.15 -7.11
N VAL A 27 -6.05 -0.50 -7.18
CA VAL A 27 -7.05 -0.47 -6.11
C VAL A 27 -8.31 -1.18 -6.58
N TYR A 28 -8.74 -2.18 -5.82
CA TYR A 28 -10.04 -2.83 -5.97
C TYR A 28 -11.01 -2.21 -4.97
N PHE A 29 -12.02 -1.51 -5.46
CA PHE A 29 -13.03 -0.86 -4.64
C PHE A 29 -14.09 -1.86 -4.16
N GLU A 30 -14.73 -1.58 -3.02
CA GLU A 30 -15.76 -2.46 -2.46
C GLU A 30 -16.98 -2.62 -3.37
N GLU A 31 -17.23 -1.67 -4.27
CA GLU A 31 -18.31 -1.70 -5.26
C GLU A 31 -18.01 -2.61 -6.47
N GLY A 32 -16.82 -3.22 -6.53
CA GLY A 32 -16.43 -4.21 -7.52
C GLY A 32 -15.61 -3.67 -8.69
N ASP A 33 -15.43 -2.35 -8.79
CA ASP A 33 -14.56 -1.70 -9.77
C ASP A 33 -13.08 -1.79 -9.37
N CYS A 34 -12.21 -1.62 -10.36
CA CYS A 34 -10.77 -1.60 -10.20
C CYS A 34 -10.18 -0.45 -11.00
N ASP A 35 -9.28 0.32 -10.39
CA ASP A 35 -8.56 1.42 -11.04
C ASP A 35 -7.10 1.48 -10.57
N SER A 36 -6.26 2.24 -11.25
CA SER A 36 -4.93 2.60 -10.76
C SER A 36 -4.85 4.07 -10.38
N ALA A 37 -4.12 4.37 -9.32
CA ALA A 37 -3.96 5.73 -8.84
C ALA A 37 -2.66 5.90 -8.04
N TYR A 38 -2.20 7.15 -7.93
CA TYR A 38 -0.92 7.45 -7.29
C TYR A 38 -0.94 7.14 -5.79
N ILE A 39 0.19 6.68 -5.26
CA ILE A 39 0.34 6.34 -3.84
C ILE A 39 0.08 7.51 -2.88
N ASP A 40 0.25 8.75 -3.32
CA ASP A 40 0.04 9.94 -2.50
C ASP A 40 -1.44 10.30 -2.36
N GLU A 41 -2.32 9.74 -3.19
CA GLU A 41 -3.77 9.93 -3.14
C GLU A 41 -4.46 9.05 -2.08
N TYR A 42 -3.74 8.12 -1.44
CA TYR A 42 -4.33 7.13 -0.53
C TYR A 42 -3.73 7.16 0.87
N ASP A 43 -4.59 6.88 1.85
CA ASP A 43 -4.20 6.36 3.15
C ASP A 43 -4.28 4.82 3.12
N VAL A 44 -3.49 4.17 3.98
CA VAL A 44 -3.48 2.73 4.18
C VAL A 44 -3.74 2.39 5.64
N PHE A 45 -4.51 1.34 5.87
CA PHE A 45 -4.75 0.82 7.21
C PHE A 45 -3.65 -0.17 7.58
N LEU A 46 -2.92 0.15 8.66
CA LEU A 46 -1.91 -0.72 9.24
C LEU A 46 -2.57 -1.63 10.26
N GLU A 47 -2.60 -2.94 9.98
CA GLU A 47 -3.26 -3.92 10.85
C GLU A 47 -2.51 -4.10 12.17
N SER A 48 -1.18 -3.93 12.18
CA SER A 48 -0.35 -4.05 13.37
C SER A 48 -0.65 -2.98 14.43
N THR A 49 -0.95 -1.74 14.00
CA THR A 49 -1.22 -0.60 14.88
C THR A 49 -2.69 -0.21 14.93
N LYS A 50 -3.53 -0.75 14.04
CA LYS A 50 -4.95 -0.40 13.87
C LYS A 50 -5.17 1.08 13.56
N THR A 51 -4.28 1.67 12.77
CA THR A 51 -4.32 3.09 12.40
C THR A 51 -4.27 3.30 10.90
N TRP A 52 -4.91 4.37 10.44
CA TRP A 52 -4.73 4.89 9.08
C TRP A 52 -3.48 5.77 9.01
N LYS A 53 -2.72 5.64 7.93
CA LYS A 53 -1.52 6.44 7.66
C LYS A 53 -1.45 6.78 6.17
N PRO A 54 -0.91 7.95 5.77
CA PRO A 54 -0.62 8.22 4.35
C PRO A 54 0.25 7.11 3.76
N LEU A 55 -0.15 6.54 2.62
CA LEU A 55 0.52 5.37 2.04
C LEU A 55 1.98 5.66 1.67
N ASN A 56 2.26 6.84 1.11
CA ASN A 56 3.62 7.30 0.83
C ASN A 56 4.50 7.40 2.09
N GLU A 57 3.94 7.82 3.23
CA GLU A 57 4.65 7.84 4.51
C GLU A 57 4.84 6.44 5.10
N ALA A 58 3.86 5.55 4.93
CA ALA A 58 3.99 4.15 5.36
C ALA A 58 5.14 3.41 4.65
N PHE A 59 5.37 3.70 3.36
CA PHE A 59 6.56 3.22 2.65
C PHE A 59 7.85 3.86 3.17
N ARG A 60 7.86 5.18 3.37
CA ARG A 60 9.04 5.91 3.89
C ARG A 60 9.50 5.38 5.24
N ASP A 61 8.55 5.09 6.12
CA ASP A 61 8.81 4.64 7.48
C ASP A 61 8.96 3.12 7.59
N ARG A 62 8.83 2.39 6.47
CA ARG A 62 8.89 0.92 6.39
C ARG A 62 7.86 0.23 7.29
N ASP A 63 6.70 0.87 7.45
CA ASP A 63 5.51 0.22 7.96
C ASP A 63 4.92 -0.72 6.90
N ILE A 64 5.16 -0.39 5.63
CA ILE A 64 4.89 -1.24 4.48
C ILE A 64 6.20 -1.38 3.70
N ILE A 65 6.45 -2.58 3.21
CA ILE A 65 7.62 -2.93 2.42
C ILE A 65 7.18 -3.59 1.12
N THR A 66 8.02 -3.52 0.10
CA THR A 66 7.77 -4.15 -1.20
C THR A 66 8.32 -5.56 -1.24
N ASP A 67 7.94 -6.33 -2.25
CA ASP A 67 8.73 -7.49 -2.68
C ASP A 67 10.05 -7.02 -3.33
N ASN A 68 10.94 -7.96 -3.63
CA ASN A 68 12.22 -7.68 -4.30
C ASN A 68 12.08 -7.21 -5.76
N TYR A 69 10.90 -7.38 -6.38
CA TYR A 69 10.62 -6.96 -7.76
C TYR A 69 9.89 -5.60 -7.84
N ASN A 70 9.53 -4.98 -6.71
CA ASN A 70 8.67 -3.79 -6.64
C ASN A 70 7.31 -3.98 -7.36
N SER A 71 6.76 -5.18 -7.30
CA SER A 71 5.48 -5.54 -7.90
C SER A 71 4.35 -5.56 -6.88
N GLU A 72 4.66 -5.91 -5.63
CA GLU A 72 3.69 -6.06 -4.55
C GLU A 72 4.18 -5.40 -3.26
N PHE A 73 3.26 -5.17 -2.33
CA PHE A 73 3.58 -4.59 -1.03
C PHE A 73 2.69 -5.11 0.10
N ARG A 74 3.24 -5.12 1.32
CA ARG A 74 2.54 -5.51 2.56
C ARG A 74 3.25 -4.97 3.81
N GLU A 75 2.60 -5.12 4.97
CA GLU A 75 3.29 -4.99 6.26
C GLU A 75 4.41 -6.05 6.40
N PRO A 76 5.56 -5.69 6.98
CA PRO A 76 6.62 -6.64 7.31
C PRO A 76 6.13 -7.63 8.38
N ARG A 77 6.58 -8.90 8.28
CA ARG A 77 6.24 -9.96 9.25
C ARG A 77 7.05 -9.85 10.53
N ASP A 78 8.27 -9.33 10.42
CA ASP A 78 9.24 -9.24 11.49
C ASP A 78 10.16 -8.02 11.33
N ALA A 79 11.01 -7.82 12.34
CA ALA A 79 11.97 -6.73 12.35
C ALA A 79 13.03 -6.86 11.24
N VAL A 80 13.35 -8.07 10.78
CA VAL A 80 14.36 -8.33 9.75
C VAL A 80 13.85 -7.85 8.39
N GLU A 81 12.62 -8.19 8.04
CA GLU A 81 11.95 -7.69 6.83
C GLU A 81 11.84 -6.16 6.86
N ARG A 82 11.44 -5.57 8.00
CA ARG A 82 11.37 -4.12 8.17
C ARG A 82 12.72 -3.43 8.01
N GLU A 83 13.78 -3.99 8.61
CA GLU A 83 15.14 -3.44 8.49
C GLU A 83 15.66 -3.54 7.05
N ARG A 84 15.36 -4.65 6.37
CA ARG A 84 15.75 -4.83 4.96
C ARG A 84 14.96 -3.93 4.00
N GLY A 85 13.72 -3.60 4.35
CA GLY A 85 12.83 -2.77 3.53
C GLY A 85 12.15 -3.52 2.38
N TRP A 86 12.36 -4.84 2.27
CA TRP A 86 11.72 -5.69 1.26
C TRP A 86 11.63 -7.15 1.71
N TYR A 87 10.61 -7.84 1.21
CA TYR A 87 10.41 -9.28 1.39
C TYR A 87 10.70 -10.04 0.10
N TYR A 88 10.91 -11.35 0.28
CA TYR A 88 11.33 -12.32 -0.73
C TYR A 88 10.75 -12.10 -2.12
#